data_AF-A0AAV5NXV7-F1
#
_entry.id   AF-A0AAV5NXV7-F1
#
_cell.length_a   1.000
_cell.length_b   1.000
_cell.length_c   1.000
_cell.angle_alpha   90.00
_cell.angle_beta   90.00
_cell.angle_gamma   90.00
#
_symmetry.space_group_name_H-M   'P 1'
#
loop_
_entity.id
_entity.type
_entity.pdbx_description
1 polymer ?
#
loop_
_entity_poly.entity_id
_entity_poly.type
_entity_poly.pdbx_seq_one_letter_code
_entity_poly.pdbx_strand_id
1 'polypeptide(L)' 'MILAGFCRNCFSKWYKAEADDQGLELSIDDARERVYGMTYGEWKVNHQLPATPEQLAAFEARSKK' A
#
# COMPACT_ATOMS: atom_id res chain seq x y z
N MET A 1 6.11 6.86 -0.52
CA MET A 1 6.44 6.73 0.92
C MET A 1 7.76 7.42 1.21
N ILE A 2 7.88 8.07 2.38
CA ILE A 2 8.98 9.01 2.69
C ILE A 2 10.16 8.31 3.38
N LEU A 3 9.93 7.51 4.43
CA LEU A 3 11.02 6.95 5.25
C LEU A 3 11.58 5.63 4.69
N ALA A 4 10.83 4.53 4.80
CA ALA A 4 11.36 3.18 4.55
C ALA A 4 11.27 2.68 3.09
N GLY A 5 10.70 3.46 2.17
CA GLY A 5 10.54 3.05 0.77
C GLY A 5 9.39 2.08 0.50
N PHE A 6 8.69 1.63 1.54
CA PHE A 6 7.49 0.80 1.42
C PHE A 6 6.36 1.26 2.35
N CYS A 7 5.17 0.73 2.12
CA CYS A 7 4.00 0.82 3.01
C CYS A 7 3.15 -0.45 2.89
N ARG A 8 1.98 -0.46 3.55
CA ARG A 8 0.98 -1.54 3.46
C ARG A 8 0.65 -1.94 2.02
N ASN A 9 0.49 -0.98 1.12
CA ASN A 9 0.25 -1.27 -0.31
C ASN A 9 1.40 -2.03 -0.99
N CYS A 10 2.64 -1.87 -0.53
CA CYS A 10 3.78 -2.66 -1.03
C CYS A 10 3.67 -4.11 -0.58
N PHE A 11 3.28 -4.36 0.68
CA PHE A 11 3.02 -5.71 1.16
C PHE A 11 1.90 -6.38 0.37
N SER A 12 0.82 -5.67 0.04
CA SER A 12 -0.24 -6.24 -0.82
C SER A 12 0.26 -6.61 -2.22
N LYS A 13 1.16 -5.81 -2.81
CA LYS A 13 1.78 -6.14 -4.09
C LYS A 13 2.69 -7.36 -3.99
N TRP A 14 3.51 -7.44 -2.95
CA TRP A 14 4.40 -8.60 -2.74
C TRP A 14 3.62 -9.88 -2.43
N TYR A 15 2.54 -9.77 -1.65
CA TYR A 15 1.64 -10.88 -1.38
C TYR A 15 1.04 -11.42 -2.68
N LYS A 16 0.53 -10.54 -3.55
CA LYS A 16 0.01 -10.94 -4.86
C LYS A 16 1.11 -11.56 -5.73
N ALA A 17 2.29 -10.96 -5.79
CA ALA A 17 3.39 -11.47 -6.60
C ALA A 17 3.78 -12.90 -6.20
N GLU A 18 3.88 -13.17 -4.90
CA GLU A 18 4.14 -14.52 -4.40
C GLU A 18 2.99 -15.50 -4.73
N ALA A 19 1.74 -15.05 -4.65
CA ALA A 19 0.60 -15.88 -5.06
C ALA A 19 0.66 -16.22 -6.55
N ASP A 20 1.03 -15.26 -7.40
CA ASP A 20 1.24 -15.48 -8.83
C ASP A 20 2.37 -16.50 -9.08
N ASP A 21 3.49 -16.38 -8.36
CA ASP A 21 4.64 -17.30 -8.45
C ASP A 21 4.27 -18.73 -8.00
N GLN A 22 3.33 -18.87 -7.05
CA GLN A 22 2.78 -20.15 -6.62
C GLN A 22 1.61 -20.65 -7.48
N GLY A 23 1.20 -19.90 -8.51
CA GLY A 23 0.07 -20.26 -9.38
C GLY A 23 -1.30 -20.18 -8.69
N LEU A 24 -1.41 -19.38 -7.63
CA LEU A 24 -2.65 -19.15 -6.89
C LEU A 24 -3.38 -17.93 -7.44
N GLU A 25 -4.64 -18.09 -7.80
CA GLU A 25 -5.47 -16.97 -8.23
C GLU A 25 -5.84 -16.08 -7.04
N LEU A 26 -5.27 -14.88 -7.02
CA LEU A 26 -5.47 -13.90 -5.96
C LEU A 26 -5.45 -12.48 -6.52
N SER A 27 -6.53 -11.73 -6.30
CA SER A 27 -6.60 -10.35 -6.77
C SER A 27 -5.82 -9.41 -5.84
N ILE A 28 -5.48 -8.22 -6.35
CA ILE A 28 -4.81 -7.20 -5.52
C ILE A 28 -5.71 -6.71 -4.37
N ASP A 29 -7.03 -6.76 -4.54
CA ASP A 29 -7.97 -6.35 -3.51
C ASP A 29 -8.07 -7.42 -2.41
N ASP A 30 -8.01 -8.70 -2.78
CA ASP A 30 -7.88 -9.80 -1.81
C ASP A 30 -6.57 -9.73 -1.02
N ALA A 31 -5.47 -9.32 -1.67
CA ALA A 31 -4.20 -9.07 -0.98
C ALA A 31 -4.27 -7.87 -0.03
N ARG A 32 -4.97 -6.81 -0.44
CA ARG A 32 -5.21 -5.64 0.42
C ARG A 32 -6.05 -6.02 1.63
N GLU A 33 -7.14 -6.73 1.46
CA GLU A 33 -7.97 -7.17 2.58
C GLU A 33 -7.18 -7.98 3.61
N ARG A 34 -6.32 -8.90 3.17
CA ARG A 34 -5.44 -9.65 4.07
C ARG A 34 -4.45 -8.76 4.84
N VAL A 35 -3.92 -7.72 4.21
CA VAL A 35 -2.95 -6.79 4.82
C VAL A 35 -3.63 -5.74 5.72
N TYR A 36 -4.81 -5.29 5.35
CA TYR A 36 -5.54 -4.20 6.02
C TYR A 36 -6.58 -4.70 7.03
N GLY A 37 -6.96 -5.97 6.99
CA GLY A 37 -7.95 -6.60 7.87
C GLY A 37 -9.41 -6.22 7.58
N MET A 38 -9.66 -5.47 6.51
CA MET A 38 -10.96 -5.01 6.01
C MET A 38 -10.78 -4.55 4.55
N THR A 39 -11.87 -4.20 3.86
CA THR A 39 -11.77 -3.70 2.49
C THR A 39 -10.92 -2.43 2.45
N TYR A 40 -10.16 -2.23 1.37
CA TYR A 40 -9.35 -1.02 1.23
C TYR A 40 -10.20 0.26 1.24
N GLY A 41 -11.43 0.18 0.71
CA GLY A 41 -12.40 1.27 0.73
C GLY A 41 -12.79 1.67 2.14
N GLU A 42 -13.20 0.71 2.97
CA GLU A 42 -13.55 0.96 4.38
C GLU A 42 -12.36 1.51 5.16
N TRP A 43 -11.16 0.93 5.00
CA TRP A 43 -9.98 1.41 5.70
C TRP A 43 -9.64 2.85 5.33
N LYS A 44 -9.76 3.19 4.04
CA LYS A 44 -9.49 4.54 3.54
C LYS A 44 -10.46 5.56 4.14
N VAL A 45 -11.75 5.23 4.21
CA VAL A 45 -12.77 6.13 4.79
C VAL A 45 -12.57 6.31 6.30
N ASN A 46 -12.30 5.22 7.02
CA ASN A 46 -12.30 5.23 8.49
C ASN A 46 -10.96 5.66 9.11
N HIS A 47 -9.84 5.54 8.38
CA HIS A 47 -8.50 5.67 8.97
C HIS A 47 -7.49 6.49 8.15
N GLN A 48 -7.67 6.67 6.84
CA GLN A 48 -6.67 7.35 6.03
C GLN A 48 -6.85 8.88 6.08
N LEU A 49 -5.88 9.56 6.69
CA LEU A 49 -5.77 11.00 6.61
C LEU A 49 -5.16 11.45 5.28
N PRO A 50 -5.55 12.63 4.76
CA PRO A 50 -4.86 13.23 3.63
C PRO A 50 -3.40 13.53 3.99
N ALA A 51 -2.52 13.46 3.00
CA ALA A 51 -1.12 13.83 3.19
C ALA A 51 -1.01 15.35 3.47
N THR A 52 -0.21 15.72 4.46
CA THR A 52 0.05 17.15 4.74
C THR A 52 0.99 17.74 3.68
N PRO A 53 1.03 19.08 3.52
CA PRO A 53 1.97 19.74 2.61
C PRO A 53 3.43 19.33 2.86
N GLU A 54 3.84 19.17 4.11
CA GLU A 54 5.19 18.76 4.50
C GLU A 54 5.48 17.32 4.08
N GLN A 55 4.50 16.42 4.21
CA GLN A 55 4.61 15.03 3.76
C GLN A 55 4.71 14.93 2.24
N LEU A 56 3.96 15.75 1.51
CA LEU A 56 4.05 15.82 0.05
C LEU A 56 5.42 16.33 -0.38
N ALA A 57 5.90 17.43 0.20
CA ALA A 57 7.22 18.00 -0.09
C ALA A 57 8.35 16.99 0.19
N ALA A 58 8.30 16.29 1.32
CA ALA A 58 9.28 15.26 1.65
C ALA A 58 9.24 14.06 0.70
N PHE A 59 8.04 13.69 0.21
CA PHE A 59 7.89 12.63 -0.79
C PHE A 59 8.49 13.03 -2.14
N GLU A 60 8.25 14.26 -2.60
CA GLU A 60 8.85 14.81 -3.81
C GLU A 60 10.38 14.91 -3.71
N ALA A 61 10.90 15.42 -2.59
CA ALA A 61 12.34 15.56 -2.36
C ALA A 61 13.07 14.20 -2.42
N ARG A 62 12.43 13.13 -1.93
CA ARG A 62 12.97 11.77 -2.06
C ARG A 62 12.92 11.27 -3.50
N SER A 63 11.86 11.57 -4.24
CA SER A 63 11.63 11.03 -5.59
C SER A 63 12.53 11.66 -6.67
N LYS A 64 13.16 12.80 -6.36
CA LYS A 64 14.13 13.50 -7.23
C LYS A 64 15.58 13.01 -7.04
N LYS A 65 15.84 12.12 -6.09
CA LYS A 65 17.13 11.44 -5.93
C LYS A 65 17.13 10.12 -6.69
#